data_AF-A0A847ABL5-F1
#
_entry.id   AF-A0A847ABL5-F1
#
_cell.length_a   1.000
_cell.length_b   1.000
_cell.length_c   1.000
_cell.angle_alpha   90.00
_cell.angle_beta   90.00
_cell.angle_gamma   90.00
#
_symmetry.space_group_name_H-M   'P 1'
#
loop_
_entity.id
_entity.type
_entity.pdbx_description
1 polymer ?
#
loop_
_entity_poly.entity_id
_entity_poly.type
_entity_poly.pdbx_seq_one_letter_code
_entity_poly.pdbx_strand_id
1 'polypeptide(L)'
;MKTDLNNFELVSPWPPSGDQPRAIDRLVAGIEDDLRFQTLLGVTGSGKTFTIANVAAKLGRPVLVLAHNKTLAAQLYSEFKGFFPHNAVHYFVSYYDYYQPEAYVPATDTYIEKDASINDRIERLRLAATKALIERRDVIVVASVSCIYGLGRKETYEKVIFSFAVGDKWERRTFMEKLLENYYERNDIAMTQGTFRARGDIIEIFPAYGDTVLRVCFFDDEIERIDAVDPIYGRATEKLDR
;
A
#
# COMPACT_ATOMS: atom_id res chain seq x y z
N MET A 1 -10.55 -12.96 15.46
CA MET A 1 -11.13 -11.66 15.83
C MET A 1 -11.20 -10.86 14.55
N LYS A 2 -12.38 -10.50 14.04
CA LYS A 2 -12.48 -9.73 12.78
C LYS A 2 -11.97 -8.33 13.06
N THR A 3 -10.78 -7.98 12.55
CA THR A 3 -10.28 -6.61 12.58
C THR A 3 -11.28 -5.75 11.82
N ASP A 4 -11.85 -4.74 12.47
CA ASP A 4 -12.69 -3.76 11.79
C ASP A 4 -11.79 -2.98 10.83
N LEU A 5 -11.96 -3.19 9.52
CA LEU A 5 -11.17 -2.57 8.44
C LEU A 5 -11.27 -1.04 8.41
N ASN A 6 -11.98 -0.44 9.36
CA ASN A 6 -12.16 0.99 9.49
C ASN A 6 -11.46 1.61 10.70
N ASN A 7 -10.94 0.82 11.64
CA ASN A 7 -10.35 1.33 12.88
C ASN A 7 -8.87 1.02 12.99
N PHE A 8 -8.11 2.00 13.47
CA PHE A 8 -6.70 1.86 13.81
C PHE A 8 -6.52 1.09 15.12
N GLU A 9 -5.67 0.07 15.11
CA GLU A 9 -5.29 -0.73 16.27
C GLU A 9 -3.84 -0.43 16.66
N LEU A 10 -3.67 0.50 17.60
CA LEU A 10 -2.36 0.87 18.12
C LEU A 10 -1.84 -0.21 19.08
N VAL A 11 -0.75 -0.86 18.71
CA VAL A 11 -0.03 -1.84 19.52
C VAL A 11 1.25 -1.20 20.07
N SER A 12 1.37 -1.17 21.39
CA SER A 12 2.57 -0.68 22.08
C SER A 12 2.72 -1.37 23.44
N PRO A 13 3.95 -1.71 23.88
CA PRO A 13 4.18 -2.28 25.21
C PRO A 13 4.00 -1.25 26.35
N TRP A 14 3.95 0.04 26.02
CA TRP A 14 3.90 1.14 26.99
C TRP A 14 2.79 2.15 26.64
N PRO A 15 2.15 2.77 27.65
CA PRO A 15 1.20 3.85 27.45
C PRO A 15 1.90 5.20 27.18
N PRO A 16 1.17 6.22 26.69
CA PRO A 16 1.67 7.60 26.64
C PRO A 16 2.15 8.08 28.02
N SER A 17 3.28 8.78 28.05
CA SER A 17 3.91 9.26 29.30
C SER A 17 4.44 10.68 29.20
N GLY A 18 4.77 11.30 30.34
CA GLY A 18 5.19 12.70 30.41
C GLY A 18 4.12 13.65 29.83
N ASP A 19 4.52 14.51 28.90
CA ASP A 19 3.62 15.48 28.24
C ASP A 19 2.79 14.88 27.09
N GLN A 20 3.05 13.61 26.70
CA GLN A 20 2.37 12.99 25.57
C GLN A 20 0.85 12.94 25.71
N PRO A 21 0.24 12.53 26.87
CA PRO A 21 -1.21 12.49 27.00
C PRO A 21 -1.86 13.84 26.69
N ARG A 22 -1.32 14.91 27.28
CA ARG A 22 -1.80 16.29 27.06
C ARG A 22 -1.63 16.73 25.61
N ALA A 23 -0.51 16.40 24.97
CA ALA A 23 -0.28 16.73 23.57
C ALA A 23 -1.25 16.01 22.63
N ILE A 24 -1.50 14.72 22.89
CA ILE A 24 -2.47 13.90 22.13
C ILE A 24 -3.86 14.52 22.26
N ASP A 25 -4.33 14.78 23.48
CA ASP A 25 -5.69 15.28 23.71
C ASP A 25 -5.92 16.65 23.05
N ARG A 26 -4.92 17.54 23.09
CA ARG A 26 -5.01 18.86 22.43
C ARG A 26 -5.05 18.75 20.90
N LEU A 27 -4.25 17.87 20.31
CA LEU A 27 -4.23 17.66 18.86
C LEU A 27 -5.54 17.05 18.37
N VAL A 28 -6.08 16.08 19.11
CA VAL A 28 -7.39 15.46 18.81
C VAL A 28 -8.50 16.50 18.90
N ALA A 29 -8.59 17.21 20.02
CA ALA A 29 -9.60 18.26 20.20
C ALA A 29 -9.53 19.33 19.11
N GLY A 30 -8.31 19.76 18.74
CA GLY A 30 -8.15 20.71 17.65
C GLY A 30 -8.64 20.19 16.30
N ILE A 31 -8.51 18.89 16.01
CA ILE A 31 -9.03 18.31 14.76
C ILE A 31 -10.56 18.21 14.81
N GLU A 32 -11.13 17.86 15.97
CA GLU A 32 -12.59 17.82 16.20
C GLU A 32 -13.22 19.22 16.12
N ASP A 33 -12.49 20.25 16.52
CA ASP A 33 -12.85 21.68 16.40
C ASP A 33 -12.56 22.26 14.99
N ASP A 34 -12.25 21.42 14.00
CA ASP A 34 -11.95 21.78 12.60
C ASP A 34 -10.76 22.76 12.44
N LEU A 35 -9.79 22.73 13.37
CA LEU A 35 -8.54 23.47 13.22
C LEU A 35 -7.70 22.85 12.12
N ARG A 36 -7.72 23.52 10.95
CA ARG A 36 -6.99 23.09 9.74
C ARG A 36 -5.47 22.98 9.94
N PHE A 37 -4.88 23.81 10.79
CA PHE A 37 -3.43 23.84 11.01
C PHE A 37 -3.11 23.76 12.51
N GLN A 38 -2.25 22.81 12.86
CA GLN A 38 -1.78 22.61 14.22
C GLN A 38 -0.30 22.24 14.21
N THR A 39 0.42 22.63 15.27
CA THR A 39 1.86 22.41 15.40
C THR A 39 2.18 21.67 16.68
N LEU A 40 2.75 20.47 16.57
CA LEU A 40 3.33 19.74 17.69
C LEU A 40 4.77 20.20 17.91
N LEU A 41 4.99 21.08 18.89
CA LEU A 41 6.33 21.51 19.29
C LEU A 41 6.97 20.47 20.23
N GLY A 42 7.56 19.43 19.65
CA GLY A 42 8.19 18.34 20.40
C GLY A 42 9.72 18.34 20.34
N VAL A 43 10.38 18.34 21.49
CA VAL A 43 11.85 18.19 21.58
C VAL A 43 12.32 16.86 20.99
N THR A 44 13.59 16.77 20.60
CA THR A 44 14.19 15.50 20.15
C THR A 44 14.12 14.44 21.25
N GLY A 45 13.81 13.19 20.89
CA GLY A 45 13.67 12.10 21.87
C GLY A 45 12.34 12.03 22.64
N SER A 46 11.43 13.00 22.47
CA SER A 46 10.13 13.02 23.17
C SER A 46 9.10 11.99 22.67
N GLY A 47 9.43 11.16 21.68
CA GLY A 47 8.52 10.16 21.11
C GLY A 47 7.44 10.76 20.20
N LYS A 48 7.78 11.75 19.38
CA LYS A 48 6.84 12.42 18.45
C LYS A 48 6.03 11.46 17.58
N THR A 49 6.67 10.42 17.03
CA THR A 49 5.96 9.43 16.20
C THR A 49 4.88 8.71 17.01
N PHE A 50 5.18 8.33 18.26
CA PHE A 50 4.22 7.68 19.15
C PHE A 50 3.06 8.60 19.52
N THR A 51 3.33 9.90 19.77
CA THR A 51 2.28 10.91 19.94
C THR A 51 1.34 10.96 18.73
N ILE A 52 1.89 11.03 17.51
CA ILE A 52 1.09 11.08 16.28
C ILE A 52 0.36 9.75 16.01
N ALA A 53 0.96 8.61 16.34
CA ALA A 53 0.29 7.31 16.27
C ALA A 53 -0.96 7.26 17.17
N ASN A 54 -0.86 7.76 18.42
CA ASN A 54 -2.03 7.85 19.30
C ASN A 54 -3.11 8.79 18.74
N VAL A 55 -2.72 9.91 18.12
CA VAL A 55 -3.67 10.83 17.46
C VAL A 55 -4.38 10.13 16.30
N ALA A 56 -3.64 9.41 15.45
CA ALA A 56 -4.21 8.64 14.34
C ALA A 56 -5.19 7.57 14.84
N ALA A 57 -4.81 6.84 15.90
CA ALA A 57 -5.64 5.81 16.51
C ALA A 57 -6.96 6.35 17.09
N LYS A 58 -6.90 7.50 17.78
CA LYS A 58 -8.10 8.14 18.35
C LYS A 58 -9.05 8.69 17.28
N LEU A 59 -8.52 9.19 16.16
CA LEU A 59 -9.34 9.83 15.12
C LEU A 59 -9.94 8.87 14.10
N GLY A 60 -9.32 7.71 13.85
CA GLY A 60 -9.87 6.73 12.90
C GLY A 60 -9.92 7.23 11.44
N ARG A 61 -9.01 8.11 11.03
CA ARG A 61 -8.99 8.72 9.67
C ARG A 61 -7.70 8.37 8.93
N PRO A 62 -7.74 8.15 7.60
CA PRO A 62 -6.53 7.95 6.81
C PRO A 62 -5.50 9.07 7.04
N VAL A 63 -4.22 8.72 7.18
CA VAL A 63 -3.14 9.66 7.50
C VAL A 63 -2.08 9.66 6.40
N LEU A 64 -1.71 10.85 5.93
CA LEU A 64 -0.54 11.07 5.08
C LEU A 64 0.58 11.69 5.93
N VAL A 65 1.72 11.00 6.02
CA VAL A 65 2.91 11.47 6.72
C VAL A 65 3.94 11.89 5.69
N LEU A 66 4.25 13.18 5.63
CA LEU A 66 5.24 13.73 4.70
C LEU A 66 6.63 13.81 5.35
N ALA A 67 7.60 13.17 4.73
CA ALA A 67 9.01 13.24 5.10
C ALA A 67 9.82 13.91 3.99
N HIS A 68 10.76 14.77 4.39
CA HIS A 68 11.56 15.55 3.44
C HIS A 68 12.67 14.74 2.74
N ASN A 69 12.95 13.51 3.20
CA ASN A 69 13.97 12.63 2.61
C ASN A 69 13.58 11.14 2.74
N LYS A 70 14.16 10.28 1.88
CA LYS A 70 13.87 8.84 1.84
C LYS A 70 14.28 8.11 3.13
N THR A 71 15.36 8.53 3.79
CA THR A 71 15.86 7.89 5.02
C THR A 71 14.87 8.05 6.18
N LEU A 72 14.41 9.28 6.44
CA LEU A 72 13.41 9.57 7.46
C LEU A 72 12.06 8.92 7.10
N ALA A 73 11.69 8.93 5.82
CA ALA A 73 10.47 8.24 5.37
C ALA A 73 10.53 6.74 5.71
N ALA A 74 11.66 6.08 5.46
CA ALA A 74 11.83 4.66 5.76
C ALA A 74 11.80 4.38 7.28
N GLN A 75 12.40 5.25 8.09
CA GLN A 75 12.34 5.17 9.55
C GLN A 75 10.91 5.27 10.07
N LEU A 76 10.18 6.31 9.65
CA LEU A 76 8.79 6.52 10.03
C LEU A 76 7.89 5.37 9.56
N TYR A 77 8.09 4.87 8.34
CA TYR A 77 7.37 3.70 7.84
C TYR A 77 7.60 2.47 8.74
N SER A 78 8.84 2.20 9.16
CA SER A 78 9.14 1.10 10.08
C SER A 78 8.52 1.30 11.46
N GLU A 79 8.56 2.52 12.01
CA GLU A 79 7.95 2.84 13.31
C GLU A 79 6.43 2.68 13.26
N PHE A 80 5.75 3.27 12.27
CA PHE A 80 4.31 3.14 12.09
C PHE A 80 3.90 1.68 11.86
N LYS A 81 4.68 0.90 11.11
CA LYS A 81 4.40 -0.52 10.91
C LYS A 81 4.54 -1.34 12.19
N GLY A 82 5.46 -0.94 13.08
CA GLY A 82 5.56 -1.51 14.42
C GLY A 82 4.38 -1.14 15.32
N PHE A 83 3.89 0.10 15.24
CA PHE A 83 2.75 0.58 16.01
C PHE A 83 1.40 0.06 15.51
N PHE A 84 1.28 -0.23 14.21
CA PHE A 84 0.02 -0.65 13.57
C PHE A 84 0.21 -1.95 12.77
N PRO A 85 0.54 -3.07 13.43
CA PRO A 85 0.80 -4.34 12.76
C PRO A 85 -0.45 -4.94 12.09
N HIS A 86 -1.64 -4.47 12.46
CA HIS A 86 -2.94 -4.95 11.96
C HIS A 86 -3.63 -3.99 10.98
N ASN A 87 -3.04 -2.81 10.74
CA ASN A 87 -3.57 -1.80 9.81
C ASN A 87 -2.68 -1.63 8.57
N ALA A 88 -3.19 -0.88 7.59
CA ALA A 88 -2.51 -0.66 6.32
C ALA A 88 -1.49 0.47 6.40
N VAL A 89 -0.24 0.14 6.77
CA VAL A 89 0.89 1.08 6.71
C VAL A 89 1.63 0.90 5.39
N HIS A 90 1.71 1.97 4.60
CA HIS A 90 2.26 1.99 3.24
C HIS A 90 3.37 3.03 3.06
N TYR A 91 4.18 2.80 2.01
CA TYR A 91 5.35 3.61 1.69
C TYR A 91 5.23 4.17 0.27
N PHE A 92 5.33 5.50 0.12
CA PHE A 92 5.13 6.18 -1.16
C PHE A 92 6.23 7.21 -1.45
N VAL A 93 7.30 6.76 -2.08
CA VAL A 93 8.43 7.61 -2.49
C VAL A 93 8.73 7.43 -3.97
N SER A 94 9.65 8.24 -4.52
CA SER A 94 10.14 8.00 -5.88
C SER A 94 10.70 6.59 -6.02
N TYR A 95 10.09 5.84 -6.93
CA TYR A 95 10.48 4.53 -7.43
C TYR A 95 11.72 4.55 -8.34
N TYR A 96 12.30 5.71 -8.63
CA TYR A 96 13.59 5.75 -9.31
C TYR A 96 14.75 5.60 -8.31
N ASP A 97 15.64 4.65 -8.58
CA ASP A 97 16.95 4.54 -7.93
C ASP A 97 17.91 5.58 -8.50
N TYR A 98 17.86 5.77 -9.82
CA TYR A 98 18.54 6.83 -10.55
C TYR A 98 17.57 7.53 -11.49
N TYR A 99 17.65 8.86 -11.57
CA TYR A 99 16.81 9.64 -12.48
C TYR A 99 17.57 10.87 -12.98
N GLN A 100 17.76 10.94 -14.29
CA GLN A 100 18.22 12.10 -15.03
C GLN A 100 17.04 12.64 -15.85
N PRO A 101 16.58 13.88 -15.57
CA PRO A 101 15.56 14.49 -16.40
C PRO A 101 16.13 14.81 -17.79
N GLU A 102 15.25 14.81 -18.77
CA GLU A 102 15.54 15.41 -20.07
C GLU A 102 15.76 16.91 -19.89
N ALA A 103 16.83 17.45 -20.46
CA ALA A 103 17.14 18.86 -20.37
C ALA A 103 17.92 19.33 -21.60
N TYR A 104 17.76 20.61 -21.94
CA TYR A 104 18.62 21.28 -22.89
C TYR A 104 19.38 22.40 -22.15
N VAL A 105 20.70 22.44 -22.31
CA VAL A 105 21.60 23.40 -21.68
C VAL A 105 22.07 24.40 -22.75
N PRO A 106 21.48 25.61 -22.83
CA PRO A 106 21.77 26.55 -23.92
C PRO A 106 23.22 27.04 -23.93
N ALA A 107 23.84 27.18 -22.75
CA ALA A 107 25.20 27.71 -22.64
C ALA A 107 26.26 26.84 -23.32
N THR A 108 26.00 25.53 -23.43
CA THR A 108 26.91 24.55 -24.05
C THR A 108 26.29 23.89 -25.28
N ASP A 109 25.13 24.38 -25.73
CA ASP A 109 24.32 23.76 -26.80
C ASP A 109 24.20 22.23 -26.63
N THR A 110 23.94 21.79 -25.40
CA THR A 110 23.94 20.36 -25.06
C THR A 110 22.54 19.89 -24.74
N TYR A 111 22.08 18.88 -25.48
CA TYR A 111 20.90 18.11 -25.13
C TYR A 111 21.29 16.93 -24.23
N ILE A 112 20.58 16.79 -23.12
CA ILE A 112 20.73 15.74 -22.14
C ILE A 112 19.49 14.86 -22.23
N GLU A 113 19.68 13.62 -22.68
CA GLU A 113 18.62 12.63 -22.76
C GLU A 113 18.13 12.21 -21.37
N LYS A 114 16.85 11.83 -21.32
CA LYS A 114 16.27 11.19 -20.14
C LYS A 114 16.91 9.82 -19.95
N ASP A 115 17.42 9.58 -18.75
CA ASP A 115 17.89 8.27 -18.32
C ASP A 115 17.37 7.97 -16.91
N ALA A 116 16.93 6.75 -16.65
CA ALA A 116 16.34 6.37 -15.38
C ALA A 116 16.44 4.88 -15.12
N SER A 117 16.60 4.54 -13.83
CA SER A 117 16.52 3.17 -13.33
C SER A 117 15.39 3.06 -12.32
N ILE A 118 14.46 2.12 -12.56
CA ILE A 118 13.30 1.88 -11.71
C ILE A 118 13.62 0.80 -10.68
N ASN A 119 13.14 1.02 -9.47
CA ASN A 119 13.14 0.07 -8.38
C ASN A 119 11.76 -0.59 -8.27
N ASP A 120 11.65 -1.81 -8.80
CA ASP A 120 10.39 -2.56 -8.83
C ASP A 120 9.79 -2.72 -7.43
N ARG A 121 10.60 -2.91 -6.39
CA ARG A 121 10.10 -3.04 -5.02
C ARG A 121 9.39 -1.77 -4.55
N ILE A 122 9.94 -0.58 -4.87
CA ILE A 122 9.30 0.69 -4.50
C ILE A 122 8.04 0.92 -5.34
N GLU A 123 8.04 0.55 -6.61
CA GLU A 123 6.85 0.62 -7.47
C GLU A 123 5.71 -0.22 -6.89
N ARG A 124 6.00 -1.45 -6.46
CA ARG A 124 5.03 -2.33 -5.80
C ARG A 124 4.45 -1.71 -4.53
N LEU A 125 5.30 -1.09 -3.70
CA LEU A 125 4.85 -0.39 -2.49
C LEU A 125 3.93 0.80 -2.81
N ARG A 126 4.19 1.53 -3.91
CA ARG A 126 3.32 2.62 -4.38
C ARG A 126 1.96 2.09 -4.83
N LEU A 127 1.94 0.98 -5.58
CA LEU A 127 0.70 0.36 -6.04
C LEU A 127 -0.12 -0.19 -4.86
N ALA A 128 0.54 -0.79 -3.87
CA ALA A 128 -0.10 -1.23 -2.64
C ALA A 128 -0.74 -0.05 -1.88
N ALA A 129 -0.07 1.12 -1.84
CA ALA A 129 -0.59 2.31 -1.18
C ALA A 129 -1.86 2.84 -1.86
N THR A 130 -1.87 2.94 -3.20
CA THR A 130 -3.03 3.45 -3.94
C THR A 130 -4.22 2.48 -3.85
N LYS A 131 -3.97 1.16 -3.90
CA LYS A 131 -4.99 0.13 -3.67
C LYS A 131 -5.62 0.28 -2.28
N ALA A 132 -4.79 0.36 -1.23
CA ALA A 132 -5.28 0.43 0.15
C ALA A 132 -6.16 1.65 0.39
N LEU A 133 -5.81 2.81 -0.18
CA LEU A 133 -6.62 4.02 -0.08
C LEU A 133 -8.01 3.91 -0.73
N ILE A 134 -8.21 2.95 -1.65
CA ILE A 134 -9.51 2.68 -2.28
C ILE A 134 -10.32 1.67 -1.45
N GLU A 135 -9.65 0.66 -0.89
CA GLU A 135 -10.32 -0.49 -0.25
C GLU A 135 -10.65 -0.31 1.24
N ARG A 136 -9.88 0.52 1.97
CA ARG A 136 -10.00 0.63 3.43
C ARG A 136 -9.71 2.03 3.96
N ARG A 137 -10.08 2.29 5.22
CA ARG A 137 -10.00 3.63 5.86
C ARG A 137 -8.85 3.75 6.86
N ASP A 138 -8.41 2.65 7.43
CA ASP A 138 -7.31 2.58 8.40
C ASP A 138 -5.93 2.53 7.71
N VAL A 139 -5.68 3.53 6.87
CA VAL A 139 -4.47 3.63 6.03
C VAL A 139 -3.54 4.74 6.53
N ILE A 140 -2.26 4.40 6.74
CA ILE A 140 -1.18 5.38 6.93
C ILE A 140 -0.26 5.29 5.72
N VAL A 141 -0.06 6.40 5.01
CA VAL A 141 0.92 6.49 3.92
C VAL A 141 2.06 7.37 4.37
N VAL A 142 3.27 6.80 4.47
CA VAL A 142 4.49 7.57 4.67
C VAL A 142 5.09 7.90 3.31
N ALA A 143 5.15 9.18 2.97
CA ALA A 143 5.49 9.65 1.64
C ALA A 143 6.60 10.69 1.61
N SER A 144 7.30 10.76 0.48
CA SER A 144 8.10 11.93 0.12
C SER A 144 7.26 12.93 -0.69
N VAL A 145 7.89 14.00 -1.17
CA VAL A 145 7.28 14.92 -2.16
C VAL A 145 6.78 14.23 -3.43
N SER A 146 7.07 12.94 -3.64
CA SER A 146 6.45 12.20 -4.73
C SER A 146 4.92 12.19 -4.67
N CYS A 147 4.29 12.42 -3.51
CA CYS A 147 2.83 12.46 -3.38
C CYS A 147 2.17 13.69 -4.02
N ILE A 148 2.94 14.71 -4.41
CA ILE A 148 2.43 15.89 -5.14
C ILE A 148 2.69 15.80 -6.65
N TYR A 149 3.34 14.73 -7.12
CA TYR A 149 3.52 14.48 -8.55
C TYR A 149 2.31 13.77 -9.15
N GLY A 150 2.16 13.92 -10.48
CA GLY A 150 1.04 13.37 -11.23
C GLY A 150 0.91 11.85 -11.05
N LEU A 151 -0.32 11.43 -10.81
CA LEU A 151 -0.78 10.04 -10.82
C LEU A 151 -2.01 9.95 -11.72
N GLY A 152 -2.36 8.74 -12.17
CA GLY A 152 -3.64 8.51 -12.83
C GLY A 152 -4.82 8.95 -11.95
N ARG A 153 -5.96 9.26 -12.58
CA ARG A 153 -7.17 9.62 -11.84
C ARG A 153 -7.69 8.43 -11.02
N LYS A 154 -8.32 8.71 -9.88
CA LYS A 154 -8.89 7.69 -8.99
C LYS A 154 -9.82 6.74 -9.72
N GLU A 155 -10.68 7.27 -10.60
CA GLU A 155 -11.65 6.46 -11.35
C GLU A 155 -10.97 5.47 -12.31
N THR A 156 -9.75 5.78 -12.77
CA THR A 156 -8.95 4.85 -13.58
C THR A 156 -8.47 3.68 -12.74
N TYR A 157 -8.02 3.94 -11.50
CA TYR A 157 -7.60 2.89 -10.57
C TYR A 157 -8.78 2.02 -10.13
N GLU A 158 -9.93 2.62 -9.82
CA GLU A 158 -11.13 1.87 -9.41
C GLU A 158 -11.63 0.92 -10.51
N LYS A 159 -11.54 1.33 -11.78
CA LYS A 159 -11.94 0.48 -12.91
C LYS A 159 -11.07 -0.75 -13.09
N VAL A 160 -9.82 -0.70 -12.65
CA VAL A 160 -8.88 -1.82 -12.77
C VAL A 160 -8.85 -2.73 -11.54
N ILE A 161 -9.63 -2.41 -10.50
CA ILE A 161 -9.79 -3.29 -9.35
C ILE A 161 -10.68 -4.45 -9.77
N PHE A 162 -10.07 -5.63 -9.85
CA PHE A 162 -10.78 -6.87 -10.05
C PHE A 162 -11.13 -7.50 -8.70
N SER A 163 -12.36 -7.29 -8.24
CA SER A 163 -12.89 -7.94 -7.03
C SER A 163 -13.53 -9.29 -7.37
N PHE A 164 -13.19 -10.31 -6.60
CA PHE A 164 -13.83 -11.62 -6.60
C PHE A 164 -13.76 -12.22 -5.19
N ALA A 165 -14.64 -13.14 -4.86
CA ALA A 165 -14.73 -13.79 -3.56
C ALA A 165 -15.09 -15.27 -3.69
N VAL A 166 -14.90 -16.03 -2.60
CA VAL A 166 -15.38 -17.41 -2.53
C VAL A 166 -16.91 -17.44 -2.66
N GLY A 167 -17.42 -18.31 -3.53
CA GLY A 167 -18.84 -18.42 -3.90
C GLY A 167 -19.26 -17.56 -5.10
N ASP A 168 -18.39 -16.70 -5.63
CA ASP A 168 -18.69 -15.95 -6.84
C ASP A 168 -18.76 -16.86 -8.06
N LYS A 169 -19.72 -16.58 -8.96
CA LYS A 169 -19.85 -17.29 -10.23
C LYS A 169 -19.08 -16.58 -11.34
N TRP A 170 -18.10 -17.27 -11.90
CA TRP A 170 -17.22 -16.80 -12.97
C TRP A 170 -16.96 -17.91 -13.99
N GLU A 171 -17.33 -17.68 -15.25
CA GLU A 171 -16.77 -18.47 -16.34
C GLU A 171 -15.26 -18.26 -16.35
N ARG A 172 -14.51 -19.36 -16.32
CA ARG A 172 -13.05 -19.31 -16.18
C ARG A 172 -12.36 -18.53 -17.29
N ARG A 173 -12.86 -18.64 -18.53
CA ARG A 173 -12.33 -17.90 -19.67
C ARG A 173 -12.50 -16.40 -19.47
N THR A 174 -13.69 -15.97 -19.07
CA THR A 174 -14.00 -14.57 -18.77
C THR A 174 -13.21 -14.04 -17.58
N PHE A 175 -12.97 -14.87 -16.56
CA PHE A 175 -12.10 -14.51 -15.43
C PHE A 175 -10.66 -14.19 -15.90
N MET A 176 -10.11 -15.02 -16.79
CA MET A 176 -8.78 -14.78 -17.38
C MET A 176 -8.76 -13.58 -18.32
N GLU A 177 -9.80 -13.39 -19.14
CA GLU A 177 -9.95 -12.20 -19.99
C GLU A 177 -9.96 -10.93 -19.12
N LYS A 178 -10.64 -10.98 -17.97
CA LYS A 178 -10.66 -9.88 -17.00
C LYS A 178 -9.28 -9.59 -16.41
N LEU A 179 -8.45 -10.60 -16.16
CA LEU A 179 -7.07 -10.39 -15.73
C LEU A 179 -6.24 -9.68 -16.81
N LEU A 180 -6.37 -10.08 -18.08
CA LEU A 180 -5.70 -9.44 -19.21
C LEU A 180 -6.13 -7.97 -19.39
N GLU A 181 -7.43 -7.67 -19.26
CA GLU A 181 -7.95 -6.30 -19.27
C GLU A 181 -7.35 -5.43 -18.15
N ASN A 182 -6.93 -6.05 -17.05
CA ASN A 182 -6.30 -5.41 -15.89
C ASN A 182 -4.77 -5.43 -15.94
N TYR A 183 -4.19 -5.55 -17.15
CA TYR A 183 -2.75 -5.50 -17.39
C TYR A 183 -1.95 -6.64 -16.77
N TYR A 184 -2.59 -7.78 -16.44
CA TYR A 184 -1.85 -8.98 -16.10
C TYR A 184 -1.43 -9.74 -17.36
N GLU A 185 -0.27 -10.39 -17.30
CA GLU A 185 0.23 -11.22 -18.38
C GLU A 185 0.10 -12.71 -18.06
N ARG A 186 -0.27 -13.53 -19.05
CA ARG A 186 -0.29 -14.98 -18.86
C ARG A 186 1.12 -15.55 -19.02
N ASN A 187 1.64 -16.19 -17.97
CA ASN A 187 2.94 -16.87 -18.01
C ASN A 187 2.88 -18.22 -17.28
N ASP A 188 2.70 -19.29 -18.04
CA ASP A 188 2.57 -20.65 -17.48
C ASP A 188 3.92 -21.24 -17.01
N ILE A 189 5.05 -20.61 -17.39
CA ILE A 189 6.42 -21.05 -17.11
C ILE A 189 6.95 -20.41 -15.83
N ALA A 190 7.05 -19.08 -15.81
CA ALA A 190 7.65 -18.31 -14.73
C ALA A 190 6.60 -17.42 -14.07
N MET A 191 6.46 -17.55 -12.76
CA MET A 191 5.49 -16.78 -11.99
C MET A 191 6.17 -15.58 -11.35
N THR A 192 5.92 -14.40 -11.90
CA THR A 192 6.43 -13.10 -11.42
C THR A 192 5.26 -12.15 -11.13
N GLN A 193 5.48 -11.08 -10.35
CA GLN A 193 4.41 -10.10 -10.08
C GLN A 193 3.80 -9.57 -11.38
N GLY A 194 2.48 -9.40 -11.40
CA GLY A 194 1.74 -8.97 -12.59
C GLY A 194 1.47 -10.09 -13.59
N THR A 195 1.78 -11.35 -13.25
CA THR A 195 1.46 -12.50 -14.11
C THR A 195 0.42 -13.41 -13.50
N PHE A 196 -0.23 -14.22 -14.34
CA PHE A 196 -1.07 -15.34 -13.90
C PHE A 196 -0.82 -16.58 -14.76
N ARG A 197 -1.22 -17.74 -14.24
CA ARG A 197 -1.18 -19.02 -14.96
C ARG A 197 -2.38 -19.87 -14.64
N ALA A 198 -2.70 -20.81 -15.53
CA ALA A 198 -3.85 -21.70 -15.37
C ALA A 198 -3.43 -23.17 -15.48
N ARG A 199 -3.84 -24.00 -14.52
CA ARG A 199 -3.56 -25.44 -14.48
C ARG A 199 -4.79 -26.22 -14.00
N GLY A 200 -5.42 -26.99 -14.90
CA GLY A 200 -6.67 -27.68 -14.55
C GLY A 200 -7.69 -26.65 -14.08
N ASP A 201 -8.30 -26.84 -12.91
CA ASP A 201 -9.30 -25.93 -12.29
C ASP A 201 -8.72 -24.83 -11.40
N ILE A 202 -7.40 -24.64 -11.48
CA ILE A 202 -6.68 -23.68 -10.67
C ILE A 202 -6.20 -22.54 -11.55
N ILE A 203 -6.48 -21.31 -11.14
CA ILE A 203 -5.85 -20.09 -11.67
C ILE A 203 -4.98 -19.52 -10.55
N GLU A 204 -3.68 -19.41 -10.79
CA GLU A 204 -2.76 -18.77 -9.86
C GLU A 204 -2.41 -17.38 -10.40
N ILE A 205 -2.59 -16.36 -9.57
CA ILE A 205 -2.35 -14.95 -9.90
C ILE A 205 -1.25 -14.45 -8.98
N PHE A 206 -0.23 -13.77 -9.51
CA PHE A 206 0.74 -13.07 -8.69
C PHE A 206 0.41 -11.57 -8.72
N PRO A 207 -0.26 -11.02 -7.68
CA PRO A 207 -0.65 -9.63 -7.68
C PRO A 207 0.53 -8.69 -7.87
N ALA A 208 0.37 -7.67 -8.72
CA ALA A 208 1.43 -6.71 -9.02
C ALA A 208 1.95 -5.98 -7.76
N TYR A 209 1.11 -5.81 -6.74
CA TYR A 209 1.43 -5.11 -5.49
C TYR A 209 1.87 -6.04 -4.34
N GLY A 210 1.78 -7.36 -4.51
CA GLY A 210 1.91 -8.33 -3.43
C GLY A 210 3.23 -9.11 -3.43
N ASP A 211 3.43 -9.88 -2.36
CA ASP A 211 4.53 -10.84 -2.22
C ASP A 211 4.04 -12.30 -2.21
N THR A 212 2.72 -12.53 -2.20
CA THR A 212 2.09 -13.85 -2.18
C THR A 212 1.30 -14.09 -3.47
N VAL A 213 1.28 -15.34 -3.92
CA VAL A 213 0.44 -15.77 -5.03
C VAL A 213 -0.97 -16.06 -4.52
N LEU A 214 -2.00 -15.62 -5.26
CA LEU A 214 -3.38 -16.00 -5.02
C LEU A 214 -3.69 -17.22 -5.87
N ARG A 215 -4.03 -18.34 -5.23
CA ARG A 215 -4.48 -19.55 -5.89
C ARG A 215 -6.01 -19.61 -5.80
N VAL A 216 -6.66 -19.42 -6.94
CA VAL A 216 -8.12 -19.46 -7.08
C VAL A 216 -8.50 -20.82 -7.63
N CYS A 217 -9.21 -21.62 -6.82
CA CYS A 217 -9.73 -22.93 -7.20
C CYS A 217 -11.18 -22.80 -7.63
N PHE A 218 -11.47 -23.30 -8.83
CA PHE A 218 -12.81 -23.33 -9.39
C PHE A 218 -13.43 -24.72 -9.23
N PHE A 219 -14.74 -24.76 -9.06
CA PHE A 219 -15.58 -25.93 -9.26
C PHE A 219 -16.67 -25.54 -10.26
N ASP A 220 -16.59 -26.10 -11.47
CA ASP A 220 -17.33 -25.60 -12.64
C ASP A 220 -17.12 -24.08 -12.84
N ASP A 221 -18.18 -23.29 -12.69
CA ASP A 221 -18.18 -21.84 -12.83
C ASP A 221 -18.22 -21.10 -11.48
N GLU A 222 -17.88 -21.77 -10.37
CA GLU A 222 -17.89 -21.17 -9.02
C GLU A 222 -16.48 -21.15 -8.40
N ILE A 223 -16.11 -20.05 -7.76
CA ILE A 223 -14.88 -19.98 -6.97
C ILE A 223 -15.09 -20.71 -5.65
N GLU A 224 -14.58 -21.93 -5.55
CA GLU A 224 -14.73 -22.78 -4.36
C GLU A 224 -13.76 -22.34 -3.24
N ARG A 225 -12.55 -21.91 -3.60
CA ARG A 225 -11.51 -21.59 -2.62
C ARG A 225 -10.49 -20.59 -3.16
N ILE A 226 -10.05 -19.69 -2.28
CA ILE A 226 -8.92 -18.79 -2.54
C ILE A 226 -7.86 -19.05 -1.46
N ASP A 227 -6.65 -19.42 -1.88
CA ASP A 227 -5.51 -19.64 -0.99
C ASP A 227 -4.41 -18.59 -1.29
N ALA A 228 -3.84 -17.99 -0.25
CA ALA A 228 -2.55 -17.32 -0.36
C ALA A 228 -1.44 -18.38 -0.39
N VAL A 229 -0.50 -18.26 -1.32
CA VAL A 229 0.55 -19.25 -1.57
C VAL A 229 1.91 -18.57 -1.59
N ASP A 230 2.88 -19.18 -0.93
CA ASP A 230 4.28 -18.76 -1.01
C ASP A 230 4.83 -19.02 -2.43
N PRO A 231 5.34 -18.00 -3.15
CA PRO A 231 5.79 -18.15 -4.53
C PRO A 231 7.03 -19.05 -4.69
N ILE A 232 7.81 -19.25 -3.64
CA ILE A 232 9.04 -20.04 -3.65
C ILE A 232 8.73 -21.51 -3.32
N TYR A 233 7.96 -21.74 -2.26
CA TYR A 233 7.69 -23.09 -1.76
C TYR A 233 6.41 -23.72 -2.31
N GLY A 234 5.50 -22.92 -2.89
CA GLY A 234 4.23 -23.38 -3.45
C GLY A 234 3.20 -23.86 -2.43
N ARG A 235 3.47 -23.67 -1.13
CA ARG A 235 2.61 -24.08 -0.01
C ARG A 235 1.57 -23.00 0.29
N ALA A 236 0.34 -23.42 0.54
CA ALA A 236 -0.71 -22.53 1.00
C ALA A 236 -0.37 -22.03 2.41
N THR A 237 -0.38 -20.72 2.59
CA THR A 237 -0.08 -20.04 3.86
C THR A 237 -1.35 -19.63 4.59
N GLU A 238 -2.39 -19.25 3.86
CA GLU A 238 -3.62 -18.71 4.42
C GLU A 238 -4.81 -18.96 3.48
N LYS A 239 -6.00 -19.18 4.05
CA LYS A 239 -7.27 -19.22 3.30
C LYS A 239 -7.90 -17.83 3.31
N LEU A 240 -8.34 -17.37 2.15
CA LEU A 240 -8.94 -16.06 1.97
C LEU A 240 -10.41 -16.23 1.55
N ASP A 241 -11.25 -15.33 2.04
CA ASP A 241 -12.68 -15.28 1.67
C ASP A 241 -12.91 -14.33 0.46
N ARG A 242 -12.02 -13.36 0.25
CA ARG A 242 -12.10 -12.29 -0.76
C ARG A 242 -10.71 -11.78 -1.13
#